data_AF-A0A7Y3DFH5-F1
#
_entry.id   AF-A0A7Y3DFH5-F1
#
_cell.length_a   1.000
_cell.length_b   1.000
_cell.length_c   1.000
_cell.angle_alpha   90.00
_cell.angle_beta   90.00
_cell.angle_gamma   90.00
#
_symmetry.space_group_name_H-M   'P 1'
#
loop_
_entity.id
_entity.type
_entity.pdbx_description
1 polymer ?
#
loop_
_entity_poly.entity_id
_entity_poly.type
_entity_poly.pdbx_seq_one_letter_code
_entity_poly.pdbx_strand_id
1 'polypeptide(L)' 'MWELRHEPATFRELREHCDAMSPTVLNDRLKTLRENGLVALSDEGYVFTTLGRELAGRLLELDRFAKRWARRGGPAEPVR' A
#
# COMPACT_ATOMS: atom_id res chain seq x y z
N MET A 1 2.75 -0.17 3.17
CA MET A 1 1.68 -1.18 3.16
C MET A 1 1.41 -1.70 1.74
N TRP A 2 2.49 -1.85 0.98
CA TRP A 2 2.54 -2.61 -0.26
C TRP A 2 2.80 -4.09 -0.01
N GLU A 3 3.36 -4.39 1.15
CA GLU A 3 3.97 -5.65 1.56
C GLU A 3 2.92 -6.77 1.70
N LEU A 4 1.67 -6.41 2.01
CA LEU A 4 0.53 -7.33 2.10
C LEU A 4 0.05 -7.88 0.74
N ARG A 5 0.65 -7.46 -0.39
CA ARG A 5 0.20 -7.88 -1.73
C ARG A 5 0.35 -9.36 -1.98
N HIS A 6 1.33 -9.99 -1.33
CA HIS A 6 1.74 -11.35 -1.66
C HIS A 6 1.32 -12.34 -0.57
N GLU A 7 1.64 -12.05 0.69
CA GLU A 7 1.43 -12.98 1.80
C GLU A 7 0.90 -12.26 3.05
N PRO A 8 0.28 -13.00 3.99
CA PRO A 8 0.02 -12.48 5.32
C PRO A 8 1.29 -11.93 5.95
N ALA A 9 1.18 -10.85 6.73
CA ALA A 9 2.31 -10.28 7.45
C ALA A 9 1.93 -9.90 8.88
N THR A 10 2.77 -10.28 9.82
CA THR A 10 2.69 -9.81 11.20
C THR A 10 3.00 -8.31 11.29
N PHE A 11 2.61 -7.68 12.41
CA PHE A 11 2.97 -6.27 12.66
C PHE A 11 4.49 -6.04 12.63
N ARG A 12 5.26 -7.04 13.09
CA ARG A 12 6.72 -6.97 13.11
C ARG A 12 7.29 -6.91 11.69
N GLU A 13 6.86 -7.82 10.82
CA GLU A 13 7.30 -7.84 9.42
C GLU A 13 6.87 -6.56 8.70
N LEU A 14 5.64 -6.08 8.93
CA LEU A 14 5.20 -4.80 8.36
C LEU A 14 6.06 -3.61 8.82
N ARG A 15 6.53 -3.63 10.06
CA ARG A 15 7.43 -2.60 10.60
C ARG A 15 8.81 -2.66 9.96
N GLU A 16 9.38 -3.86 9.80
CA GLU A 16 10.70 -4.07 9.18
C GLU A 16 10.73 -3.59 7.72
N HIS A 17 9.61 -3.65 7.00
CA HIS A 17 9.52 -3.11 5.64
C HIS A 17 9.22 -1.60 5.59
N CYS A 18 8.81 -0.99 6.71
CA CYS A 18 8.40 0.41 6.79
C CYS A 18 9.42 1.25 7.56
N ASP A 19 10.70 1.19 7.18
CA ASP A 19 11.82 1.88 7.86
C ASP A 19 11.61 3.39 8.09
N ALA A 20 10.82 4.04 7.23
CA ALA A 20 10.53 5.48 7.33
C ALA A 20 9.32 5.83 8.23
N MET A 21 8.60 4.84 8.80
CA MET A 21 7.34 5.06 9.51
C MET A 21 7.44 4.68 10.99
N SER A 22 6.96 5.56 11.87
CA SER A 22 6.91 5.22 13.30
C SER A 22 5.89 4.10 13.58
N PRO A 23 6.09 3.28 14.62
CA PRO A 23 5.16 2.20 14.98
C PRO A 23 3.71 2.68 15.20
N THR A 24 3.54 3.87 15.76
CA THR A 24 2.21 4.48 15.99
C THR A 24 1.50 4.77 14.68
N VAL A 25 2.21 5.38 13.72
CA VAL A 25 1.63 5.70 12.39
C VAL A 25 1.28 4.42 11.63
N LEU A 26 2.10 3.37 11.74
CA LEU A 26 1.79 2.07 11.14
C LEU A 26 0.52 1.47 11.75
N ASN A 27 0.39 1.53 13.07
CA ASN A 27 -0.79 1.02 13.79
C ASN A 27 -2.06 1.79 13.38
N ASP A 28 -2.02 3.12 13.38
CA ASP A 28 -3.16 3.95 12.99
C ASP A 28 -3.61 3.67 11.54
N ARG A 29 -2.66 3.47 10.62
CA ARG A 29 -2.97 3.07 9.25
C ARG A 29 -3.60 1.68 9.17
N LEU A 30 -3.06 0.69 9.90
CA LEU A 30 -3.62 -0.65 9.94
C LEU A 30 -5.04 -0.65 10.50
N LYS A 31 -5.27 0.10 11.58
CA LYS A 31 -6.60 0.30 12.16
C LYS A 31 -7.56 0.91 11.14
N THR A 32 -7.16 2.01 10.49
CA THR A 32 -7.97 2.68 9.47
C THR A 32 -8.33 1.73 8.32
N LEU A 33 -7.35 0.98 7.79
CA LEU A 33 -7.58 0.04 6.70
C LEU A 33 -8.47 -1.14 7.11
N ARG A 34 -8.41 -1.56 8.37
CA ARG A 34 -9.32 -2.58 8.93
C ARG A 34 -10.75 -2.05 9.07
N GLU A 35 -10.91 -0.84 9.61
CA GLU A 35 -12.22 -0.20 9.76
C GLU A 35 -12.90 0.03 8.39
N ASN A 36 -12.12 0.23 7.34
CA ASN A 36 -12.62 0.36 5.96
C ASN A 36 -12.69 -0.98 5.20
N GLY A 37 -12.45 -2.12 5.87
CA GLY A 37 -12.58 -3.45 5.26
C GLY A 37 -11.56 -3.77 4.17
N LEU A 38 -10.45 -3.04 4.10
CA LEU A 38 -9.36 -3.27 3.13
C LEU A 38 -8.33 -4.29 3.65
N VAL A 39 -8.14 -4.33 4.96
CA VAL A 39 -7.24 -5.27 5.64
C VAL A 39 -8.04 -6.07 6.68
N ALA A 40 -7.73 -7.35 6.82
CA ALA A 40 -8.21 -8.20 7.90
C ALA A 40 -7.03 -8.72 8.72
N LEU A 41 -7.30 -9.13 9.96
CA LEU A 41 -6.35 -9.88 10.78
C LEU A 41 -6.75 -11.35 10.74
N SER A 42 -5.83 -12.20 10.32
CA SER A 42 -5.94 -13.67 10.30
C SER A 42 -5.00 -14.28 11.34
N ASP A 43 -5.03 -15.60 11.48
CA ASP A 43 -4.13 -16.35 12.39
C ASP A 43 -2.64 -16.21 12.01
N GLU A 44 -2.37 -15.93 10.72
CA GLU A 44 -1.02 -15.76 10.17
C GLU A 44 -0.59 -14.29 10.12
N GLY A 45 -1.45 -13.36 10.55
CA GLY A 45 -1.18 -11.92 10.53
C GLY A 45 -2.16 -11.12 9.67
N TYR A 46 -1.76 -9.89 9.32
CA TYR A 46 -2.58 -9.00 8.51
C TYR A 46 -2.60 -9.46 7.06
N VAL A 47 -3.78 -9.38 6.43
CA VAL A 47 -3.99 -9.75 5.03
C VAL A 47 -4.85 -8.72 4.33
N PHE A 48 -4.67 -8.54 3.02
CA PHE A 48 -5.66 -7.82 2.23
C PHE A 48 -6.94 -8.65 2.11
N THR A 49 -8.08 -7.99 2.30
CA THR A 49 -9.38 -8.53 1.88
C THR A 49 -9.46 -8.56 0.35
N THR A 50 -10.54 -9.13 -0.21
CA THR A 50 -10.81 -9.06 -1.65
C THR A 50 -10.81 -7.61 -2.16
N LEU A 51 -11.48 -6.70 -1.43
CA LEU A 51 -11.51 -5.27 -1.76
C LEU A 51 -10.12 -4.63 -1.66
N GLY A 52 -9.36 -4.97 -0.62
CA GLY A 52 -7.98 -4.51 -0.44
C GLY A 52 -7.07 -4.91 -1.60
N ARG A 53 -7.18 -6.17 -2.07
CA ARG A 53 -6.40 -6.68 -3.20
C ARG A 53 -6.77 -5.97 -4.51
N GLU A 54 -8.06 -5.73 -4.75
CA GLU A 54 -8.54 -5.01 -5.93
C GLU A 54 -8.00 -3.56 -5.97
N LEU A 55 -8.11 -2.83 -4.85
CA LEU A 55 -7.60 -1.47 -4.74
C LEU A 55 -6.07 -1.44 -4.90
N ALA A 56 -5.35 -2.33 -4.22
CA ALA A 56 -3.90 -2.44 -4.36
C ALA A 56 -3.54 -2.71 -5.83
N GLY A 57 -4.29 -3.56 -6.52
CA GLY A 57 -4.26 -3.81 -7.96
C GLY A 57 -4.23 -2.53 -8.79
N ARG A 58 -5.27 -1.71 -8.63
CA ARG A 58 -5.44 -0.43 -9.34
C ARG A 58 -4.32 0.56 -9.04
N LEU A 59 -3.89 0.65 -7.78
CA LEU A 59 -2.78 1.53 -7.38
C LEU A 59 -1.45 1.14 -8.05
N LEU A 60 -1.20 -0.16 -8.30
CA LEU A 60 -0.02 -0.59 -9.07
C LEU A 60 -0.08 -0.16 -10.52
N GLU A 61 -1.24 -0.31 -11.16
CA GLU A 61 -1.38 0.11 -12.54
C GLU A 61 -1.18 1.62 -12.68
N LEU A 62 -1.67 2.40 -11.71
CA LEU A 62 -1.43 3.84 -11.63
C LEU A 62 0.05 4.16 -11.40
N ASP A 63 0.73 3.48 -10.48
CA ASP A 63 2.18 3.65 -10.24
C ASP A 63 3.01 3.31 -11.49
N ARG A 64 2.70 2.17 -12.14
CA ARG A 64 3.34 1.77 -13.41
C ARG A 64 3.12 2.82 -14.49
N PHE A 65 1.91 3.34 -14.61
CA PHE A 65 1.60 4.43 -15.53
C PHE A 65 2.44 5.67 -15.22
N ALA A 66 2.43 6.15 -13.97
CA ALA A 66 3.18 7.32 -13.54
C ALA A 66 4.69 7.17 -13.83
N LYS A 67 5.27 5.99 -13.55
CA LYS A 67 6.68 5.67 -13.88
C LYS A 67 6.95 5.63 -15.38
N ARG A 68 6.02 5.14 -16.20
CA ARG A 68 6.15 5.22 -17.67
C ARG A 68 6.06 6.66 -18.16
N TRP A 69 5.16 7.46 -17.60
CA TRP A 69 4.98 8.86 -17.95
C TRP A 69 6.21 9.70 -17.58
N ALA A 70 6.75 9.55 -16.36
CA ALA A 70 7.97 10.24 -15.94
C ALA A 70 9.16 9.94 -16.86
N ARG A 71 9.34 8.67 -17.27
CA ARG A 71 10.41 8.26 -18.19
C ARG A 71 10.29 8.83 -19.61
N ARG A 72 9.09 9.26 -20.02
CA ARG A 72 8.86 9.93 -21.31
C ARG A 72 9.16 11.43 -21.29
N GLY A 73 9.70 11.96 -20.19
CA GLY A 73 10.01 13.39 -20.02
C GLY A 73 8.84 14.20 -19.48
N GLY A 74 8.04 13.64 -18.56
CA GLY A 74 6.90 14.35 -17.99
C GLY A 74 7.28 15.68 -17.33
N PRO A 75 6.28 16.54 -17.06
CA PRO A 75 5.72 17.50 -18.01
C PRO A 75 6.76 18.48 -18.59
N ALA A 76 6.62 18.86 -19.87
CA ALA A 76 7.05 20.19 -20.31
C ALA A 76 6.21 21.23 -19.55
N GLU A 77 6.82 22.38 -19.23
CA GLU A 77 6.25 23.58 -18.57
C GLU A 77 4.71 23.75 -18.58
N PRO A 78 4.14 24.41 -17.54
CA PRO A 78 2.70 24.60 -17.43
C PRO A 78 2.14 25.29 -18.69
N VAL A 79 1.09 24.69 -19.25
CA VAL A 79 0.24 25.35 -20.24
C VAL A 79 -0.33 26.60 -19.57
N ARG A 80 0.12 27.77 -20.06
CA ARG A 80 -0.41 29.08 -19.67
C ARG A 80 -1.82 29.29 -20.20
#